data_AF-A0A949VHS6-F1
#
_entry.id   AF-A0A949VHS6-F1
#
_cell.length_a   1.000
_cell.length_b   1.000
_cell.length_c   1.000
_cell.angle_alpha   90.00
_cell.angle_beta   90.00
_cell.angle_gamma   90.00
#
_symmetry.space_group_name_H-M   'P 1'
#
loop_
_entity.id
_entity.type
_entity.pdbx_description
1 polymer ?
#
loop_
_entity_poly.entity_id
_entity_poly.type
_entity_poly.pdbx_seq_one_letter_code
_entity_poly.pdbx_strand_id
1 'polypeptide(L)'
;MRTPLTALLALTLGGCYYDVEEELYPGGFCDTTAVTYAGMVEPLVQGNCAIPGCHVAGGQSPDLGTYAGVKAAADAGLLVSLAVQGNPMPMPPSGLLSACDRQRIEAWVNAGAPNN
;
A
#
# COMPACT_ATOMS: atom_id res chain seq x y z
N MET A 1 -18.19 -68.94 -1.17
CA MET A 1 -18.05 -67.63 -0.50
C MET A 1 -16.97 -66.85 -1.25
N ARG A 2 -17.34 -65.78 -1.97
CA ARG A 2 -16.43 -64.93 -2.75
C ARG A 2 -16.55 -63.51 -2.19
N THR A 3 -15.50 -62.99 -1.56
CA THR A 3 -15.44 -61.59 -1.11
C THR A 3 -14.75 -60.76 -2.21
N PRO A 4 -15.32 -59.62 -2.64
CA PRO A 4 -14.66 -58.75 -3.60
C PRO A 4 -13.69 -57.81 -2.88
N LEU A 5 -12.44 -57.80 -3.35
CA LEU A 5 -11.38 -56.88 -2.94
C LEU A 5 -11.65 -55.51 -3.60
N THR A 6 -12.20 -54.57 -2.84
CA THR A 6 -12.42 -53.18 -3.28
C THR A 6 -11.08 -52.43 -3.28
N ALA A 7 -10.56 -52.14 -4.47
CA ALA A 7 -9.42 -51.25 -4.67
C ALA A 7 -9.86 -49.79 -4.50
N LEU A 8 -9.39 -49.13 -3.45
CA LEU A 8 -9.61 -47.71 -3.18
C LEU A 8 -8.58 -46.89 -3.97
N LEU A 9 -9.00 -46.30 -5.09
CA LEU A 9 -8.19 -45.40 -5.92
C LEU A 9 -8.06 -44.04 -5.20
N ALA A 10 -6.86 -43.75 -4.68
CA ALA A 10 -6.55 -42.47 -4.05
C ALA A 10 -6.50 -41.34 -5.09
N LEU A 11 -7.49 -40.45 -5.05
CA LEU A 11 -7.55 -39.23 -5.85
C LEU A 11 -6.68 -38.17 -5.16
N THR A 12 -5.44 -37.96 -5.63
CA THR A 12 -4.59 -36.87 -5.12
C THR A 12 -5.09 -35.55 -5.71
N LEU A 13 -5.75 -34.76 -4.88
CA LEU A 13 -6.15 -33.39 -5.18
C LEU A 13 -4.88 -32.55 -5.38
N GLY A 14 -4.64 -32.11 -6.62
CA GLY A 14 -3.71 -31.02 -6.91
C GLY A 14 -4.29 -29.73 -6.38
N GLY A 15 -3.86 -29.32 -5.19
CA GLY A 15 -4.15 -27.99 -4.66
C GLY A 15 -3.27 -26.97 -5.37
N CYS A 16 -3.88 -25.99 -6.04
CA CYS A 16 -3.21 -24.72 -6.31
C CYS A 16 -2.95 -24.08 -4.95
N TYR A 17 -1.72 -24.20 -4.48
CA TYR A 17 -1.24 -23.42 -3.34
C TYR A 17 -1.24 -21.95 -3.78
N TYR A 18 -2.06 -21.14 -3.13
CA TYR A 18 -1.93 -19.70 -3.22
C TYR A 18 -0.82 -19.34 -2.23
N ASP A 19 0.38 -19.11 -2.74
CA ASP A 19 1.45 -18.50 -1.94
C ASP A 19 0.94 -17.15 -1.44
N VAL A 20 0.94 -16.97 -0.12
CA VAL A 20 0.78 -15.63 0.47
C VAL A 20 2.07 -14.90 0.13
N GLU A 21 2.03 -13.92 -0.78
CA GLU A 21 3.22 -13.21 -1.28
C GLU A 21 4.07 -12.60 -0.14
N GLU A 22 3.46 -12.39 1.02
CA GLU A 22 4.07 -11.94 2.28
C GLU A 22 5.04 -12.96 2.92
N GLU A 23 4.85 -14.27 2.72
CA GLU A 23 5.80 -15.31 3.18
C GLU A 23 7.01 -15.45 2.23
N LEU A 24 6.82 -15.21 0.94
CA LEU A 24 7.88 -15.37 -0.08
C LEU A 24 8.83 -14.16 -0.12
N TYR A 25 8.33 -12.98 0.27
CA TYR A 25 9.11 -11.75 0.37
C TYR A 25 8.94 -11.14 1.77
N PRO A 26 9.63 -11.66 2.80
CA PRO A 26 9.66 -10.99 4.09
C PRO A 26 10.18 -9.58 3.84
N GLY A 27 9.33 -8.57 4.10
CA GLY A 27 9.50 -7.18 3.70
C GLY A 27 10.95 -6.78 3.55
N GLY A 28 11.40 -6.70 2.29
CA GLY A 28 12.75 -6.30 1.94
C GLY A 28 13.11 -4.99 2.66
N PHE A 29 14.38 -4.85 3.03
CA PHE A 29 14.91 -3.70 3.75
C PHE A 29 14.25 -2.38 3.29
N CYS A 30 13.38 -1.83 4.14
CA CYS A 30 12.74 -0.55 3.90
C CYS A 30 13.51 0.54 4.63
N ASP A 31 14.31 1.29 3.88
CA ASP A 31 15.01 2.44 4.46
C ASP A 31 14.01 3.56 4.77
N THR A 32 13.87 3.83 6.07
CA THR A 32 13.05 4.93 6.63
C THR A 32 13.91 5.96 7.35
N THR A 33 15.25 5.84 7.31
CA THR A 33 16.16 6.65 8.13
C THR A 33 16.44 8.04 7.56
N ALA A 34 16.18 8.25 6.27
CA ALA A 34 16.41 9.51 5.57
C ALA A 34 15.31 9.81 4.53
N VAL A 35 14.04 9.65 4.93
CA VAL A 35 12.91 9.95 4.03
C VAL A 35 12.83 11.45 3.78
N THR A 36 12.96 11.84 2.51
CA THR A 36 12.78 13.22 2.05
C THR A 36 11.49 13.38 1.26
N TYR A 37 10.95 14.59 1.24
CA TYR A 37 9.78 14.86 0.41
C TYR A 37 10.12 14.68 -1.07
N ALA A 38 11.13 15.39 -1.57
CA ALA A 38 11.45 15.39 -3.00
C ALA A 38 11.96 14.02 -3.51
N GLY A 39 12.67 13.27 -2.67
CA GLY A 39 13.31 12.02 -3.06
C GLY A 39 12.41 10.79 -2.93
N MET A 40 11.46 10.80 -2.00
CA MET A 40 10.67 9.61 -1.68
C MET A 40 9.17 9.88 -1.67
N VAL A 41 8.69 10.89 -0.95
CA VAL A 41 7.23 11.07 -0.76
C VAL A 41 6.57 11.65 -2.00
N GLU A 42 7.16 12.64 -2.64
CA GLU A 42 6.60 13.26 -3.83
C GLU A 42 6.43 12.25 -4.98
N PRO A 43 7.43 11.42 -5.35
CA PRO A 43 7.23 10.37 -6.36
C PRO A 43 6.10 9.40 -6.00
N LEU A 44 5.96 9.02 -4.72
CA LEU A 44 4.89 8.13 -4.26
C LEU A 44 3.52 8.78 -4.40
N VAL A 45 3.38 10.04 -4.01
CA VAL A 45 2.13 10.80 -4.14
C VAL A 45 1.78 11.00 -5.61
N GLN A 46 2.73 11.39 -6.45
CA GLN A 46 2.49 11.62 -7.88
C GLN A 46 2.14 10.33 -8.63
N GLY A 47 2.72 9.20 -8.23
CA GLY A 47 2.46 7.91 -8.87
C GLY A 47 1.14 7.26 -8.47
N ASN A 48 0.63 7.55 -7.26
CA ASN A 48 -0.49 6.79 -6.68
C ASN A 48 -1.69 7.65 -6.26
N CYS A 49 -1.50 8.93 -5.96
CA CYS A 49 -2.54 9.79 -5.38
C CYS A 49 -2.90 10.95 -6.32
N ALA A 50 -1.91 11.75 -6.69
CA ALA A 50 -2.04 12.93 -7.55
C ALA A 50 -2.08 12.54 -9.04
N ILE A 51 -2.98 11.62 -9.37
CA ILE A 51 -3.22 11.16 -10.74
C ILE A 51 -4.38 11.94 -11.38
N PRO A 52 -4.39 12.09 -12.73
CA PRO A 52 -5.45 12.82 -13.42
C PRO A 52 -6.86 12.36 -13.03
N GLY A 53 -7.69 13.31 -12.55
CA GLY A 53 -9.07 13.05 -12.13
C GLY A 53 -9.25 12.65 -10.65
N CYS A 54 -8.18 12.30 -9.94
CA CYS A 54 -8.21 12.04 -8.50
C CYS A 54 -7.65 13.24 -7.75
N HIS A 55 -6.49 13.16 -7.09
CA HIS A 55 -6.03 14.21 -6.20
C HIS A 55 -5.12 15.24 -6.88
N VAL A 56 -5.63 15.87 -7.94
CA VAL A 56 -4.97 16.97 -8.67
C VAL A 56 -5.89 18.20 -8.74
N ALA A 57 -5.35 19.35 -9.12
CA ALA A 57 -6.14 20.54 -9.41
C ALA A 57 -7.28 20.22 -10.42
N GLY A 58 -8.52 20.47 -10.02
CA GLY A 58 -9.72 20.17 -10.82
C GLY A 58 -10.20 18.71 -10.74
N GLY A 59 -9.54 17.86 -9.96
CA GLY A 59 -9.98 16.51 -9.61
C GLY A 59 -10.76 16.45 -8.30
N GLN A 60 -10.75 15.28 -7.66
CA GLN A 60 -11.23 15.06 -6.31
C GLN A 60 -10.36 15.80 -5.28
N SER A 61 -11.01 16.50 -4.35
CA SER A 61 -10.30 17.13 -3.23
C SER A 61 -9.83 16.09 -2.20
N PRO A 62 -8.70 16.31 -1.52
CA PRO A 62 -7.78 17.44 -1.67
C PRO A 62 -6.91 17.34 -2.92
N ASP A 63 -6.38 18.47 -3.39
CA ASP A 63 -5.31 18.50 -4.40
C ASP A 63 -3.98 18.13 -3.73
N LEU A 64 -3.36 17.05 -4.18
CA LEU A 64 -2.09 16.53 -3.71
C LEU A 64 -0.97 16.74 -4.75
N GLY A 65 -1.22 17.50 -5.80
CA GLY A 65 -0.23 17.82 -6.85
C GLY A 65 0.85 18.82 -6.41
N THR A 66 0.79 19.33 -5.18
CA THR A 66 1.76 20.27 -4.63
C THR A 66 2.17 19.87 -3.21
N TYR A 67 3.41 20.20 -2.80
CA TYR A 67 3.86 20.01 -1.43
C TYR A 67 2.89 20.58 -0.40
N ALA A 68 2.35 21.78 -0.64
CA ALA A 68 1.42 22.43 0.30
C ALA A 68 0.15 21.61 0.50
N GLY A 69 -0.39 21.02 -0.58
CA GLY A 69 -1.55 20.12 -0.51
C GLY A 69 -1.24 18.82 0.22
N VAL A 70 -0.09 18.21 -0.07
CA VAL A 70 0.37 16.98 0.62
C VAL A 70 0.59 17.25 2.11
N LYS A 71 1.24 18.36 2.46
CA LYS A 71 1.47 18.78 3.84
C LYS A 71 0.16 19.02 4.58
N ALA A 72 -0.81 19.68 3.95
CA ALA A 72 -2.12 19.90 4.56
C ALA A 72 -2.86 18.56 4.82
N ALA A 73 -2.79 17.61 3.88
CA ALA A 73 -3.35 16.28 4.07
C ALA A 73 -2.63 15.46 5.15
N ALA A 74 -1.30 15.61 5.26
CA ALA A 74 -0.51 15.03 6.34
C ALA A 74 -0.93 15.58 7.70
N ASP A 75 -1.02 16.91 7.83
CA ASP A 75 -1.41 17.60 9.07
C ASP A 75 -2.84 17.29 9.50
N ALA A 76 -3.73 17.05 8.53
CA ALA A 76 -5.09 16.59 8.77
C ALA A 76 -5.18 15.08 9.13
N GLY A 77 -4.05 14.36 9.12
CA GLY A 77 -3.99 12.92 9.40
C GLY A 77 -4.53 12.03 8.27
N LEU A 78 -4.87 12.60 7.11
CA LEU A 78 -5.51 11.88 6.01
C LEU A 78 -4.56 10.89 5.31
N LEU A 79 -3.28 11.27 5.15
CA LEU A 79 -2.30 10.35 4.55
C LEU A 79 -2.13 9.09 5.41
N VAL A 80 -2.08 9.24 6.74
CA VAL A 80 -1.94 8.12 7.66
C VAL A 80 -3.23 7.29 7.70
N SER A 81 -4.40 7.92 7.88
CA SER A 81 -5.65 7.17 8.01
C SER A 81 -6.06 6.45 6.72
N LEU A 82 -5.92 7.09 5.55
CA LEU A 82 -6.43 6.54 4.29
C LEU A 82 -5.37 5.78 3.49
N ALA A 83 -4.15 6.30 3.37
CA ALA A 83 -3.11 5.69 2.54
C ALA A 83 -2.24 4.69 3.29
N VAL A 84 -2.09 4.85 4.60
CA VAL A 84 -1.31 3.91 5.45
C VAL A 84 -2.22 2.88 6.14
N GLN A 85 -3.35 3.28 6.72
CA GLN A 85 -4.22 2.40 7.50
C GLN A 85 -5.42 1.86 6.72
N GLY A 86 -5.86 2.58 5.69
CA GLY A 86 -7.04 2.21 4.89
C GLY A 86 -8.37 2.40 5.60
N ASN A 87 -8.47 3.33 6.55
CA ASN A 87 -9.65 3.55 7.38
C ASN A 87 -10.24 4.96 7.16
N PRO A 88 -11.53 5.12 6.85
CA PRO A 88 -12.57 4.08 6.73
C PRO A 88 -12.53 3.28 5.43
N MET A 89 -11.79 3.75 4.42
CA MET A 89 -11.60 3.06 3.16
C MET A 89 -10.21 3.38 2.61
N PRO A 90 -9.49 2.42 1.99
CA PRO A 90 -8.19 2.68 1.41
C PRO A 90 -8.25 3.72 0.30
N MET A 91 -7.26 4.61 0.32
CA MET A 91 -6.89 5.44 -0.82
C MET A 91 -5.45 5.12 -1.19
N PRO A 92 -5.16 4.65 -2.41
CA PRO A 92 -6.07 4.60 -3.57
C PRO A 92 -7.18 3.54 -3.47
N PRO A 93 -8.30 3.68 -4.21
CA PRO A 93 -9.40 2.71 -4.19
C PRO A 93 -9.01 1.30 -4.67
N SER A 94 -7.91 1.19 -5.42
CA SER A 94 -7.35 -0.09 -5.88
C SER A 94 -6.72 -0.92 -4.76
N GLY A 95 -6.54 -0.35 -3.57
CA GLY A 95 -5.92 -1.01 -2.42
C GLY A 95 -4.81 -0.17 -1.82
N LEU A 96 -4.28 -0.64 -0.69
CA LEU A 96 -3.17 0.00 0.01
C LEU A 96 -1.87 -0.10 -0.80
N LEU A 97 -0.99 0.89 -0.59
CA LEU A 97 0.37 0.86 -1.11
C LEU A 97 1.17 -0.29 -0.48
N SER A 98 2.34 -0.56 -1.04
CA SER A 98 3.28 -1.53 -0.47
C SER A 98 3.59 -1.19 0.99
N ALA A 99 3.92 -2.21 1.80
CA ALA A 99 4.27 -2.00 3.20
C ALA A 99 5.40 -0.98 3.37
N CYS A 100 6.41 -0.99 2.49
CA CYS A 100 7.52 -0.06 2.57
C CYS A 100 7.12 1.38 2.22
N ASP A 101 6.28 1.59 1.20
CA ASP A 101 5.84 2.94 0.83
C ASP A 101 4.94 3.55 1.92
N ARG A 102 4.11 2.72 2.55
CA ARG A 102 3.33 3.11 3.73
C ARG A 102 4.25 3.54 4.89
N GLN A 103 5.29 2.76 5.17
CA GLN A 103 6.28 3.09 6.20
C GLN A 103 7.04 4.39 5.89
N ARG A 104 7.37 4.66 4.63
CA ARG A 104 8.00 5.93 4.22
C ARG A 104 7.08 7.12 4.44
N ILE A 105 5.80 7.01 4.04
CA ILE A 105 4.81 8.05 4.27
C ILE A 105 4.68 8.30 5.77
N GLU A 106 4.50 7.25 6.58
CA GLU A 106 4.37 7.36 8.03
C GLU A 106 5.62 7.98 8.68
N ALA A 107 6.82 7.55 8.30
CA ALA A 107 8.07 8.11 8.80
C ALA A 107 8.22 9.60 8.48
N TRP A 108 7.90 10.01 7.25
CA TRP A 108 7.95 11.42 6.84
C TRP A 108 6.92 12.28 7.58
N VAL A 109 5.68 11.79 7.74
CA VAL A 109 4.66 12.49 8.53
C VAL A 109 5.10 12.63 9.99
N ASN A 110 5.64 11.56 10.60
CA ASN A 110 6.15 11.58 11.97
C ASN A 110 7.35 12.53 12.15
N ALA A 111 8.15 12.75 11.11
CA ALA A 111 9.23 13.74 11.09
C ALA A 111 8.73 15.19 10.95
N GLY A 112 7.41 15.43 10.93
CA GLY A 112 6.80 16.76 10.79
C GLY A 112 6.57 17.16 9.33
N ALA A 113 6.60 16.21 8.41
CA ALA A 113 6.40 16.41 6.98
C ALA A 113 7.30 17.52 6.37
N PRO A 114 8.64 17.45 6.54
CA PRO A 114 9.56 18.46 6.04
C PRO A 114 9.56 18.55 4.51
N ASN A 115 9.81 19.75 3.98
CA ASN A 115 10.06 19.98 2.56
C ASN A 115 11.57 19.93 2.28
N ASN A 116 12.09 18.74 2.01
CA ASN A 116 13.52 18.45 1.85
C ASN A 116 13.79 17.44 0.74
#